data_AF-A0A535PB73-F1
#
_entry.id   AF-A0A535PB73-F1
#
_cell.length_a   1.000
_cell.length_b   1.000
_cell.length_c   1.000
_cell.angle_alpha   90.00
_cell.angle_beta   90.00
_cell.angle_gamma   90.00
#
_symmetry.space_group_name_H-M   'P 1'
#
loop_
_entity.id
_entity.type
_entity.pdbx_description
1 polymer ?
#
loop_
_entity_poly.entity_id
_entity_poly.type
_entity_poly.pdbx_seq_one_letter_code
_entity_poly.pdbx_strand_id
1 'polypeptide(L)'
;MGSHQAATATVEASGPDLQTRATYRMLLARGLAPTEAANLTAYLCGIAVGGTHWSIGEVNRVLFLRRLARSGRWGSGDGASSPALRPAG
;
A
#
# COMPACT_ATOMS: atom_id res chain seq x y z
N MET A 1 37.47 -30.02 3.96
CA MET A 1 37.19 -29.25 2.72
C MET A 1 35.75 -29.59 2.35
N GLY A 2 34.73 -28.78 2.62
CA GLY A 2 34.62 -27.36 2.33
C GLY A 2 33.60 -27.24 1.19
N SER A 3 32.32 -27.10 1.51
CA SER A 3 31.28 -26.70 0.57
C SER A 3 30.14 -26.09 1.39
N HIS A 4 30.22 -24.78 1.57
CA HIS A 4 29.19 -23.96 2.16
C HIS A 4 27.95 -24.06 1.27
N GLN A 5 26.91 -24.72 1.77
CA GLN A 5 25.57 -24.54 1.24
C GLN A 5 25.12 -23.15 1.70
N ALA A 6 25.44 -22.13 0.92
CA ALA A 6 24.84 -20.80 1.07
C ALA A 6 23.38 -20.93 0.65
N ALA A 7 22.50 -21.17 1.63
CA ALA A 7 21.09 -20.93 1.48
C ALA A 7 20.91 -19.43 1.22
N THR A 8 20.96 -19.02 -0.04
CA THR A 8 20.46 -17.72 -0.49
C THR A 8 18.98 -17.68 -0.11
N ALA A 9 18.70 -17.09 1.04
CA ALA A 9 17.36 -16.74 1.46
C ALA A 9 16.78 -15.84 0.38
N THR A 10 15.89 -16.40 -0.44
CA THR A 10 15.02 -15.65 -1.31
C THR A 10 14.28 -14.64 -0.44
N VAL A 11 14.67 -13.36 -0.51
CA VAL A 11 13.90 -12.25 0.07
C VAL A 11 12.69 -12.04 -0.85
N GLU A 12 11.83 -13.05 -0.93
CA GLU A 12 10.57 -12.97 -1.63
C GLU A 12 9.56 -12.30 -0.69
N ALA A 13 9.25 -11.06 -1.05
CA ALA A 13 8.04 -10.34 -0.66
C ALA A 13 7.85 -10.06 0.85
N SER A 14 8.74 -9.26 1.46
CA SER A 14 8.19 -8.16 2.27
C SER A 14 7.62 -7.13 1.30
N GLY A 15 6.41 -7.39 0.79
CA GLY A 15 5.70 -6.40 -0.01
C GLY A 15 5.49 -5.12 0.80
N PRO A 16 5.33 -3.96 0.15
CA PRO A 16 5.06 -2.69 0.83
C PRO A 16 3.90 -2.81 1.82
N ASP A 17 2.89 -3.65 1.54
CA ASP A 17 1.76 -3.93 2.44
C ASP A 17 2.18 -4.58 3.78
N LEU A 18 3.09 -5.57 3.75
CA LEU A 18 3.59 -6.21 4.97
C LEU A 18 4.44 -5.25 5.80
N GLN A 19 5.22 -4.40 5.14
CA GLN A 19 6.00 -3.35 5.79
C GLN A 19 5.08 -2.29 6.42
N THR A 20 4.08 -1.80 5.69
CA THR A 20 3.09 -0.85 6.19
C THR A 20 2.33 -1.39 7.41
N ARG A 21 1.89 -2.66 7.35
CA ARG A 21 1.19 -3.30 8.48
C ARG A 21 2.11 -3.48 9.70
N ALA A 22 3.36 -3.88 9.50
CA ALA A 22 4.32 -4.04 10.58
C ALA A 22 4.63 -2.69 11.25
N THR A 23 4.89 -1.64 10.46
CA THR A 23 5.12 -0.28 10.96
C THR A 23 3.93 0.24 11.76
N TYR A 24 2.72 0.14 11.22
CA TYR A 24 1.50 0.59 11.90
C TYR A 24 1.28 -0.13 13.24
N ARG A 25 1.44 -1.46 13.26
CA ARG A 25 1.30 -2.24 14.51
C ARG A 25 2.37 -1.90 15.53
N MET A 26 3.61 -1.66 15.10
CA MET A 26 4.69 -1.23 15.99
C MET A 26 4.35 0.11 16.63
N LEU A 27 3.80 1.07 15.88
CA LEU A 27 3.42 2.38 16.40
C LEU A 27 2.27 2.30 17.41
N LEU A 28 1.25 1.48 17.14
CA LEU A 28 0.18 1.20 18.11
C LEU A 28 0.73 0.56 19.39
N ALA A 29 1.65 -0.41 19.27
CA ALA A 29 2.27 -1.04 20.43
C ALA A 29 3.13 -0.06 21.26
N ARG A 30 3.59 1.03 20.66
CA ARG A 30 4.28 2.15 21.33
C ARG A 30 3.33 3.18 21.94
N GLY A 31 2.02 2.98 21.81
CA GLY A 31 0.99 3.82 22.44
C GLY A 31 0.49 4.99 21.59
N LEU A 32 0.84 5.06 20.30
CA LEU A 32 0.27 6.10 19.43
C LEU A 32 -1.22 5.84 19.20
N ALA A 33 -2.01 6.92 19.10
CA ALA A 33 -3.39 6.80 18.67
C ALA A 33 -3.45 6.26 17.23
N PRO A 34 -4.52 5.53 16.85
CA PRO A 34 -4.66 4.99 15.50
C PRO A 34 -4.43 6.01 14.37
N THR A 35 -4.98 7.22 14.53
CA THR A 35 -4.84 8.31 13.57
C THR A 35 -3.39 8.80 13.46
N GLU A 36 -2.69 8.93 14.58
CA GLU A 36 -1.28 9.34 14.61
C GLU A 36 -0.38 8.28 13.99
N ALA A 37 -0.61 7.01 14.34
CA ALA A 37 0.11 5.88 13.78
C ALA A 37 -0.08 5.79 12.26
N ALA A 38 -1.29 6.05 11.76
CA ALA A 38 -1.59 6.03 10.33
C ALA A 38 -0.92 7.21 9.60
N ASN A 39 -0.98 8.43 10.14
CA ASN A 39 -0.29 9.59 9.57
C ASN A 39 1.23 9.42 9.52
N LEU A 40 1.84 8.90 10.59
CA LEU A 40 3.28 8.65 10.62
C LEU A 40 3.67 7.53 9.65
N THR A 41 2.84 6.49 9.52
CA THR A 41 3.03 5.45 8.51
C THR A 41 2.96 6.04 7.09
N ALA A 42 1.99 6.92 6.82
CA ALA A 42 1.85 7.63 5.54
C ALA A 42 3.10 8.47 5.22
N TYR A 43 3.58 9.25 6.20
CA TYR A 43 4.80 10.06 6.08
C TYR A 43 6.02 9.19 5.74
N LEU A 44 6.23 8.08 6.45
CA LEU A 44 7.33 7.14 6.20
C LEU A 44 7.24 6.48 4.81
N CYS A 45 6.03 6.34 4.26
CA CYS A 45 5.79 5.84 2.91
C CYS A 45 5.85 6.93 1.81
N GLY A 46 6.23 8.17 2.16
CA GLY A 46 6.30 9.29 1.21
C GLY A 46 4.92 9.71 0.68
N ILE A 47 3.89 9.63 1.53
CA ILE A 47 2.55 10.17 1.25
C ILE A 47 2.43 11.46 2.05
N ALA A 48 2.10 12.56 1.36
CA ALA A 48 1.92 13.85 2.00
C ALA A 48 0.77 13.80 3.00
N VAL A 49 1.01 14.29 4.21
CA VAL A 49 -0.03 14.49 5.22
C VAL A 49 -0.50 15.93 5.09
N GLY A 50 -1.69 16.14 4.52
CA GLY A 50 -2.30 17.46 4.36
C GLY A 50 -3.18 17.84 5.55
N GLY A 51 -4.20 18.68 5.31
CA GLY A 51 -5.15 19.10 6.34
C GLY A 51 -6.09 18.01 6.86
N THR A 52 -6.14 16.85 6.20
CA THR A 52 -6.94 15.68 6.59
C THR A 52 -6.02 14.55 7.03
N HIS A 53 -6.41 13.85 8.10
CA HIS A 53 -5.68 12.69 8.59
C HIS A 53 -5.92 11.45 7.73
N TRP A 54 -4.93 10.57 7.68
CA TRP A 54 -5.00 9.29 7.02
C TRP A 54 -5.48 8.20 7.99
N SER A 55 -6.32 7.30 7.49
CA SER A 55 -6.50 5.97 8.04
C SER A 55 -5.52 4.98 7.41
N ILE A 56 -5.21 3.88 8.11
CA ILE A 56 -4.32 2.84 7.56
C ILE A 56 -4.87 2.22 6.27
N GLY A 57 -6.20 2.15 6.13
CA GLY A 57 -6.85 1.65 4.92
C GLY A 57 -6.62 2.55 3.70
N GLU A 58 -6.66 3.88 3.90
CA GLU A 58 -6.38 4.85 2.83
C GLU A 58 -4.90 4.84 2.43
N VAL A 59 -3.99 4.70 3.40
CA VAL A 59 -2.55 4.51 3.13
C VAL A 59 -2.34 3.29 2.23
N ASN A 60 -2.90 2.13 2.61
CA ASN A 60 -2.78 0.90 1.82
C ASN A 60 -3.36 1.07 0.40
N ARG A 61 -4.50 1.76 0.26
CA ARG A 61 -5.10 2.04 -1.05
C ARG A 61 -4.18 2.86 -1.95
N VAL A 62 -3.56 3.93 -1.44
CA VAL A 62 -2.63 4.75 -2.23
C VAL A 62 -1.39 3.93 -2.64
N LEU A 63 -0.85 3.12 -1.73
CA LEU A 63 0.31 2.26 -2.04
C LEU A 63 -0.03 1.20 -3.09
N PHE A 64 -1.24 0.63 -3.02
CA PHE A 64 -1.76 -0.27 -4.04
C PHE A 64 -1.88 0.42 -5.40
N LEU A 65 -2.50 1.60 -5.47
CA LEU A 65 -2.60 2.38 -6.72
C LEU A 65 -1.24 2.72 -7.31
N ARG A 66 -0.26 3.13 -6.48
CA ARG A 66 1.13 3.38 -6.90
C ARG A 66 1.79 2.10 -7.43
N ARG A 67 1.48 0.93 -6.88
CA ARG A 67 1.99 -0.35 -7.36
C ARG A 67 1.37 -0.70 -8.72
N LEU A 68 0.06 -0.53 -8.88
CA LEU A 68 -0.63 -0.75 -10.15
C LEU A 68 -0.07 0.13 -11.26
N ALA A 69 0.03 1.44 -11.02
CA ALA A 69 0.56 2.41 -11.98
C ALA A 69 1.97 2.04 -12.45
N ARG A 70 2.87 1.68 -11.53
CA ARG A 70 4.24 1.24 -11.87
C ARG A 70 4.29 -0.09 -12.64
N SER A 71 3.32 -0.97 -12.42
CA SER A 71 3.29 -2.28 -13.08
C SER A 71 2.75 -2.25 -14.52
N GLY A 72 2.38 -1.07 -15.03
CA GLY A 72 1.79 -0.93 -16.37
C GLY A 72 0.42 -1.57 -16.52
N ARG A 73 -0.19 -2.02 -15.41
CA ARG A 73 -1.54 -2.61 -15.36
C ARG A 73 -2.65 -1.56 -15.31
N TRP A 74 -2.32 -0.31 -15.66
CA TRP A 74 -3.26 0.78 -15.80
C TRP A 74 -3.74 0.78 -17.26
N GLY A 75 -4.84 0.09 -17.54
CA GLY A 75 -5.39 0.01 -18.89
C GLY A 75 -6.25 1.23 -19.23
N SER A 76 -6.29 1.63 -20.51
CA SER A 76 -7.09 2.76 -21.02
C SER A 76 -8.62 2.64 -20.82
N GLY A 77 -9.10 1.61 -20.13
CA GLY A 77 -10.51 1.38 -19.78
C GLY A 77 -10.80 1.34 -18.27
N ASP A 78 -9.78 1.46 -17.40
CA ASP A 78 -9.95 1.37 -15.95
C ASP A 78 -10.54 2.70 -15.41
N GLY A 79 -11.86 2.82 -15.54
CA GLY A 79 -12.63 4.03 -15.19
C GLY A 79 -13.68 4.41 -16.23
N ALA A 80 -13.74 3.73 -17.37
CA ALA A 80 -14.85 3.88 -18.31
C ALA A 80 -16.11 3.32 -17.64
N SER A 81 -16.90 4.21 -17.03
CA SER A 81 -18.26 3.92 -16.62
C SER A 81 -18.97 3.35 -17.84
N SER A 82 -19.40 2.08 -17.79
CA SER A 82 -20.24 1.48 -18.83
C SER A 82 -21.31 2.51 -19.21
N PRO A 83 -21.41 2.94 -20.48
CA PRO A 83 -22.54 3.76 -20.87
C PRO A 83 -23.79 2.94 -20.60
N ALA A 84 -24.57 3.41 -19.63
CA ALA A 84 -25.81 2.82 -19.20
C ALA A 84 -26.65 2.46 -20.44
N LEU A 85 -27.05 1.20 -20.51
CA LEU A 85 -28.02 0.68 -21.46
C LEU A 85 -29.25 1.61 -21.41
N ARG A 86 -29.41 2.49 -22.40
CA ARG A 86 -30.65 3.25 -22.59
C ARG A 86 -31.73 2.25 -23.02
N PRO A 87 -32.84 2.08 -22.30
CA PRO A 87 -33.98 1.36 -22.85
C PRO A 87 -34.52 2.16 -24.05
N ALA A 88 -34.65 1.48 -25.18
CA ALA A 88 -35.42 1.99 -26.32
C ALA A 88 -36.89 2.14 -25.88
N GLY A 89 -37.50 3.24 -26.32
CA GLY A 89 -38.90 3.54 -26.03
C GLY A 89 -39.89 2.62 -26.72
#